data_AF-A0A1Z7YN40-F1
#
_entry.id   AF-A0A1Z7YN40-F1
#
_cell.length_a   1.000
_cell.length_b   1.000
_cell.length_c   1.000
_cell.angle_alpha   90.00
_cell.angle_beta   90.00
_cell.angle_gamma   90.00
#
_symmetry.space_group_name_H-M   'P 1'
#
loop_
_entity.id
_entity.type
_entity.pdbx_description
1 polymer ?
#
loop_
_entity_poly.entity_id
_entity_poly.type
_entity_poly.pdbx_seq_one_letter_code
_entity_poly.pdbx_strand_id
1 'polypeptide(L)'
;MTKIKINSVDNSIVVGGAVNNSSVSINNCSNNTIFDEIYGVIRGIEDDESRTLLELVVGNMKNTVGTSEFSLHYKKFMSAIADHVTILLPFATGLAQLIP
;
A
#
# COMPACT_ATOMS: atom_id res chain seq x y z
N MET A 1 -25.99 -42.92 -1.68
CA MET A 1 -26.28 -41.57 -2.23
C MET A 1 -26.80 -40.75 -1.05
N THR A 2 -26.26 -39.64 -0.57
CA THR A 2 -25.38 -38.60 -1.14
C THR A 2 -24.68 -37.88 0.02
N LYS A 3 -23.41 -37.49 -0.17
CA LYS A 3 -22.66 -36.61 0.75
C LYS A 3 -23.06 -35.16 0.52
N ILE A 4 -23.35 -34.40 1.58
CA ILE A 4 -23.19 -32.94 1.56
C ILE A 4 -22.60 -32.50 2.91
N LYS A 5 -21.34 -32.06 2.89
CA LYS A 5 -20.72 -31.25 3.96
C LYS A 5 -20.98 -29.79 3.59
N ILE A 6 -21.54 -29.00 4.51
CA ILE A 6 -21.57 -27.54 4.39
C ILE A 6 -20.79 -27.01 5.59
N ASN A 7 -19.57 -26.53 5.34
CA ASN A 7 -18.84 -25.70 6.30
C ASN A 7 -19.51 -24.33 6.28
N SER A 8 -20.25 -23.99 7.33
CA SER A 8 -20.67 -22.61 7.57
C SER A 8 -19.45 -21.83 8.08
N VAL A 9 -18.79 -21.09 7.18
CA VAL A 9 -18.00 -19.93 7.58
C VAL A 9 -18.91 -18.74 7.36
N ASP A 10 -19.53 -18.29 8.45
CA ASP A 10 -20.35 -17.09 8.46
C ASP A 10 -19.42 -15.89 8.27
N ASN A 11 -19.29 -15.43 7.02
CA ASN A 11 -18.74 -14.11 6.74
C ASN A 11 -19.93 -13.16 6.58
N SER A 12 -20.48 -12.73 7.71
CA SER A 12 -21.49 -11.68 7.79
C SER A 12 -20.97 -10.40 7.12
N ILE A 13 -21.40 -10.15 5.89
CA ILE A 13 -21.24 -8.84 5.24
C ILE A 13 -22.28 -7.90 5.85
N VAL A 14 -21.88 -7.13 6.85
CA VAL A 14 -22.65 -6.00 7.36
C VAL A 14 -22.56 -4.85 6.34
N VAL A 15 -23.59 -4.72 5.51
CA VAL A 15 -23.89 -3.48 4.78
C VAL A 15 -24.73 -2.60 5.69
N GLY A 16 -24.14 -1.52 6.21
CA GLY A 16 -24.87 -0.58 7.04
C GLY A 16 -24.10 0.69 7.38
N GLY A 17 -24.55 1.82 6.82
CA GLY A 17 -24.54 3.12 7.48
C GLY A 17 -23.34 4.02 7.21
N ALA A 18 -23.58 5.12 6.48
CA ALA A 18 -22.65 6.23 6.39
C ALA A 18 -22.33 6.80 7.78
N VAL A 19 -21.06 6.77 8.16
CA VAL A 19 -20.47 7.67 9.16
C VAL A 19 -19.10 8.12 8.66
N ASN A 20 -18.98 9.43 8.55
CA ASN A 20 -17.79 10.16 8.20
C ASN A 20 -16.78 9.99 9.35
N ASN A 21 -15.85 9.05 9.19
CA ASN A 21 -14.67 8.96 10.02
C ASN A 21 -13.56 8.32 9.19
N SER A 22 -12.48 9.06 8.98
CA SER A 22 -11.27 8.60 8.30
C SER A 22 -10.67 7.41 9.06
N SER A 23 -11.11 6.21 8.72
CA SER A 23 -10.49 4.97 9.13
C SER A 23 -10.28 4.19 7.85
N VAL A 24 -9.11 4.41 7.24
CA VAL A 24 -8.63 3.57 6.14
C VAL A 24 -8.54 2.17 6.72
N SER A 25 -9.53 1.34 6.40
CA SER A 25 -9.54 -0.07 6.77
C SER A 25 -8.46 -0.77 5.97
N ILE A 26 -7.27 -0.89 6.57
CA ILE A 26 -6.17 -1.70 6.03
C ILE A 26 -6.48 -3.19 6.31
N ASN A 27 -7.61 -3.68 5.82
CA ASN A 27 -7.98 -5.08 5.92
C ASN A 27 -8.10 -5.62 4.50
N ASN A 28 -7.07 -6.36 4.08
CA ASN A 28 -6.91 -7.01 2.78
C ASN A 28 -6.38 -6.14 1.63
N CYS A 29 -5.34 -5.34 1.88
CA CYS A 29 -4.54 -4.74 0.81
C CYS A 29 -3.65 -5.82 0.17
N SER A 30 -4.04 -6.36 -0.98
CA SER A 30 -3.05 -6.93 -1.91
C SER A 30 -1.95 -5.89 -2.11
N ASN A 31 -0.68 -6.29 -2.13
CA ASN A 31 0.48 -5.40 -2.29
C ASN A 31 0.29 -4.35 -3.41
N ASN A 32 -0.50 -4.65 -4.45
CA ASN A 32 -0.87 -3.68 -5.48
C ASN A 32 -1.57 -2.41 -4.96
N THR A 33 -2.49 -2.57 -4.00
CA THR A 33 -3.34 -1.48 -3.50
C THR A 33 -2.55 -0.39 -2.75
N ILE A 34 -1.54 -0.76 -1.95
CA ILE A 34 -0.69 0.24 -1.26
C ILE A 34 0.13 1.06 -2.25
N PHE A 35 0.63 0.47 -3.34
CA PHE A 35 1.37 1.22 -4.36
C PHE A 35 0.45 2.15 -5.15
N ASP A 36 -0.77 1.73 -5.47
CA ASP A 36 -1.72 2.56 -6.20
C ASP A 36 -2.14 3.79 -5.36
N GLU A 37 -2.29 3.64 -4.04
CA GLU A 37 -2.51 4.76 -3.11
C GLU A 37 -1.31 5.71 -3.06
N ILE A 38 -0.09 5.18 -2.98
CA ILE A 38 1.15 5.97 -3.00
C ILE A 38 1.24 6.78 -4.31
N TYR A 39 0.96 6.16 -5.47
CA TYR A 39 0.92 6.87 -6.75
C TYR A 39 -0.14 7.97 -6.77
N GLY A 40 -1.30 7.72 -6.14
CA GLY A 40 -2.33 8.74 -5.96
C GLY A 40 -1.84 9.96 -5.19
N VAL A 41 -1.08 9.76 -4.12
CA VAL A 41 -0.47 10.84 -3.33
C VAL A 41 0.62 11.56 -4.10
N ILE A 42 1.50 10.82 -4.79
CA ILE A 42 2.61 11.40 -5.58
C ILE A 42 2.09 12.31 -6.70
N ARG A 43 0.96 11.98 -7.33
CA ARG A 43 0.32 12.85 -8.34
C ARG A 43 -0.09 14.23 -7.81
N GLY A 44 -0.28 14.37 -6.50
CA GLY A 44 -0.57 15.64 -5.85
C GLY A 44 0.66 16.52 -5.58
N ILE A 45 1.88 16.03 -5.85
CA ILE A 45 3.12 16.78 -5.65
C ILE A 45 3.29 17.74 -6.85
N GLU A 46 3.40 19.04 -6.56
CA GLU A 46 3.55 20.08 -7.57
C GLU A 46 4.91 20.05 -8.27
N ASP A 47 5.97 19.70 -7.54
CA ASP A 47 7.32 19.61 -8.08
C ASP A 47 7.47 18.39 -9.01
N ASP A 48 7.63 18.65 -10.30
CA ASP A 48 7.70 17.62 -11.34
C ASP A 48 8.93 16.71 -11.20
N GLU A 49 10.07 17.25 -10.74
CA GLU A 49 11.30 16.49 -10.55
C GLU A 49 11.14 15.49 -9.40
N SER A 50 10.70 15.96 -8.23
CA SER A 50 10.41 15.11 -7.06
C SER A 50 9.33 14.09 -7.38
N ARG A 51 8.27 14.49 -8.10
CA ARG A 51 7.21 13.57 -8.54
C ARG A 51 7.77 12.44 -9.39
N THR A 52 8.55 12.77 -10.42
CA THR A 52 9.17 11.79 -11.32
C THR A 52 10.12 10.85 -10.58
N LEU A 53 10.95 11.40 -9.68
CA LEU A 53 11.86 10.62 -8.85
C LEU A 53 11.10 9.62 -7.96
N LEU A 54 10.04 10.08 -7.29
CA LEU A 54 9.24 9.26 -6.41
C LEU A 54 8.50 8.16 -7.19
N GLU A 55 7.92 8.47 -8.35
CA GLU A 55 7.27 7.46 -9.20
C GLU A 55 8.25 6.35 -9.63
N LEU A 56 9.48 6.72 -9.98
CA LEU A 56 10.54 5.79 -10.33
C LEU A 56 10.92 4.90 -9.15
N VAL A 57 11.13 5.50 -7.97
CA VAL A 57 11.52 4.75 -6.77
C VAL A 57 10.43 3.79 -6.33
N VAL A 58 9.17 4.23 -6.33
CA VAL A 58 8.00 3.40 -6.00
C VAL A 58 7.80 2.29 -7.04
N GLY A 59 8.05 2.56 -8.32
CA GLY A 59 8.00 1.56 -9.38
C GLY A 59 9.04 0.46 -9.17
N ASN A 60 10.27 0.84 -8.81
CA ASN A 60 11.33 -0.11 -8.49
C ASN A 60 10.98 -0.95 -7.25
N MET A 61 10.38 -0.35 -6.22
CA MET A 61 9.88 -1.11 -5.06
C MET A 61 8.81 -2.12 -5.46
N LYS A 62 7.79 -1.69 -6.20
CA LYS A 62 6.69 -2.54 -6.67
C LYS A 62 7.21 -3.75 -7.46
N ASN A 63 8.18 -3.53 -8.33
CA ASN A 63 8.79 -4.57 -9.15
C ASN A 63 9.71 -5.53 -8.38
N THR A 64 10.13 -5.17 -7.17
CA THR A 64 11.05 -5.97 -6.34
C THR A 64 10.38 -6.59 -5.11
N VAL A 65 9.07 -6.44 -4.93
CA VAL A 65 8.31 -7.05 -3.84
C VAL A 65 8.55 -8.56 -3.78
N GLY A 66 8.83 -9.08 -2.57
CA GLY A 66 9.13 -10.50 -2.36
C GLY A 66 10.54 -10.93 -2.76
N THR A 67 11.41 -9.99 -3.15
CA THR A 67 12.83 -10.24 -3.41
C THR A 67 13.71 -9.53 -2.37
N SER A 68 14.96 -9.99 -2.22
CA SER A 68 15.94 -9.34 -1.32
C SER A 68 16.23 -7.87 -1.68
N GLU A 69 16.04 -7.49 -2.94
CA GLU A 69 16.26 -6.13 -3.43
C GLU A 69 15.22 -5.14 -2.93
N PHE A 70 14.05 -5.62 -2.47
CA PHE A 70 12.99 -4.76 -1.96
C PHE A 70 13.50 -3.86 -0.81
N SER A 71 14.28 -4.43 0.10
CA SER A 71 14.86 -3.72 1.25
C SER A 71 15.77 -2.56 0.83
N LEU A 72 16.50 -2.71 -0.28
CA LEU A 72 17.33 -1.65 -0.84
C LEU A 72 16.46 -0.54 -1.43
N HIS A 73 15.41 -0.89 -2.18
CA HIS A 73 14.50 0.09 -2.77
C HIS A 73 13.64 0.79 -1.72
N TYR A 74 13.22 0.11 -0.66
CA TYR A 74 12.55 0.71 0.49
C TYR A 74 13.41 1.78 1.17
N LYS A 75 14.71 1.53 1.37
CA LYS A 75 15.63 2.55 1.92
C LYS A 75 15.74 3.77 1.01
N LYS A 76 15.84 3.55 -0.31
CA LYS A 76 15.86 4.63 -1.30
C LYS A 76 14.58 5.45 -1.28
N PHE A 77 13.43 4.79 -1.12
CA PHE A 77 12.16 5.46 -0.90
C PHE A 77 12.18 6.32 0.35
N MET A 78 12.60 5.78 1.51
CA MET A 78 12.67 6.56 2.75
C MET A 78 13.58 7.79 2.64
N SER A 79 14.65 7.72 1.83
CA SER A 79 15.48 8.89 1.51
C SER A 79 14.78 9.87 0.56
N ALA A 80 14.12 9.38 -0.49
CA ALA A 80 13.44 10.21 -1.49
C ALA A 80 12.20 10.92 -0.95
N ILE A 81 11.53 10.36 0.07
CA ILE A 81 10.35 10.98 0.68
C ILE A 81 10.70 12.02 1.75
N ALA A 82 11.97 12.33 2.02
CA ALA A 82 12.33 13.22 3.13
C ALA A 82 11.61 14.58 3.05
N ASP A 83 11.55 15.16 1.84
CA ASP A 83 10.88 16.43 1.58
C ASP A 83 9.34 16.31 1.53
N HIS A 84 8.82 15.09 1.46
CA HIS A 84 7.40 14.75 1.36
C HIS A 84 6.94 13.83 2.50
N VAL A 85 7.67 13.81 3.61
CA VAL A 85 7.52 12.79 4.66
C VAL A 85 6.13 12.85 5.29
N THR A 86 5.55 14.04 5.40
CA THR A 86 4.22 14.24 6.01
C THR A 86 3.10 13.50 5.27
N ILE A 87 3.20 13.38 3.94
CA ILE A 87 2.18 12.75 3.10
C ILE A 87 2.51 11.28 2.78
N LEU A 88 3.79 10.89 2.80
CA LEU A 88 4.22 9.54 2.41
C LEU A 88 4.57 8.62 3.59
N LEU A 89 4.86 9.16 4.78
CA LEU A 89 5.17 8.37 5.97
C LEU A 89 4.06 7.40 6.41
N PRO A 90 2.75 7.70 6.28
CA PRO A 90 1.70 6.74 6.63
C PRO A 90 1.81 5.40 5.90
N PHE A 91 2.43 5.35 4.71
CA PHE A 91 2.63 4.13 3.95
C PHE A 91 3.90 3.36 4.33
N ALA A 92 4.84 4.00 5.04
CA ALA A 92 6.15 3.41 5.35
C ALA A 92 6.01 2.11 6.15
N THR A 93 5.13 2.07 7.15
CA THR A 93 4.90 0.86 7.95
C THR A 93 4.32 -0.28 7.12
N GLY A 94 3.37 0.00 6.22
CA GLY A 94 2.79 -1.01 5.34
C GLY A 94 3.81 -1.55 4.34
N LEU A 95 4.66 -0.68 3.78
CA LEU A 95 5.75 -1.09 2.90
C LEU A 95 6.82 -1.89 3.64
N ALA A 96 7.14 -1.55 4.89
CA ALA A 96 8.12 -2.28 5.69
C ALA A 96 7.70 -3.74 5.96
N GLN A 97 6.40 -4.04 6.00
CA GLN A 97 5.90 -5.41 6.14
C GLN A 97 6.15 -6.28 4.89
N LEU A 98 6.50 -5.67 3.76
CA LEU A 98 6.84 -6.37 2.51
C LEU A 98 8.33 -6.70 2.40
N ILE A 99 9.14 -6.30 3.39
CA ILE A 99 10.54 -6.69 3.49
C ILE A 99 10.61 -8.18 3.85
N PRO A 100 11.27 -9.02 3.02
CA PRO A 100 11.40 -10.45 3.29
C PRO A 100 12.32 -10.79 4.46
#